data_AF-A0A970B0G8-F1
#
_entry.id   AF-A0A970B0G8-F1
#
_cell.length_a   1.000
_cell.length_b   1.000
_cell.length_c   1.000
_cell.angle_alpha   90.00
_cell.angle_beta   90.00
_cell.angle_gamma   90.00
#
_symmetry.space_group_name_H-M   'P 1'
#
loop_
_entity.id
_entity.type
_entity.pdbx_description
1 polymer ?
#
loop_
_entity_poly.entity_id
_entity_poly.type
_entity_poly.pdbx_seq_one_letter_code
_entity_poly.pdbx_strand_id
1 'polypeptide(L)'
;MQDLISPAEIILTASAPLPTKVRLEYVGVQGVQSATEIWEPQPPQVQALKQKILDLLNQEGKALLAINALRALAEVQDEVIDRNLQKMPRLRSLSALVFALEAIALGLAPSFWLDTALSAAINLLVALLWTQRLPLSNPALWLGAILGNALLTATWGLEAQLTQIAWVAISIPFMLQRLHLDVRSYSGWGKNGARSLMQDILQQLPDNSILSRIALMLKSAVATK
;
A
#
# COMPACT_ATOMS: atom_id res chain seq x y z
N MET A 1 20.73 6.64 19.10
CA MET A 1 20.09 5.42 19.63
C MET A 1 19.68 5.55 21.10
N GLN A 2 20.41 6.30 21.94
CA GLN A 2 20.11 6.41 23.39
C GLN A 2 18.80 7.15 23.74
N ASP A 3 18.26 7.99 22.83
CA ASP A 3 16.97 8.69 23.03
C ASP A 3 15.72 7.89 22.63
N LEU A 4 15.87 6.67 22.10
CA LEU A 4 14.76 5.95 21.42
C LEU A 4 14.21 4.75 22.20
N ILE A 5 15.02 4.14 23.06
CA ILE A 5 14.62 3.01 23.91
C ILE A 5 14.88 3.43 25.34
N SER A 6 13.82 3.58 26.11
CA SER A 6 13.94 3.88 27.53
C SER A 6 14.61 2.69 28.24
N PRO A 7 15.48 2.91 29.25
CA PRO A 7 16.01 1.83 30.07
C PRO A 7 14.92 0.91 30.64
N ALA A 8 13.71 1.44 30.86
CA ALA A 8 12.54 0.68 31.34
C ALA A 8 11.88 -0.23 30.27
N GLU A 9 12.31 -0.13 29.01
CA GLU A 9 11.89 -1.00 27.90
C GLU A 9 12.89 -2.15 27.67
N ILE A 10 14.07 -2.11 28.31
CA ILE A 10 15.09 -3.18 28.23
C ILE A 10 14.82 -4.24 29.30
N ILE A 11 14.63 -5.49 28.87
CA ILE A 11 14.37 -6.62 29.77
C ILE A 11 15.50 -7.62 29.67
N LEU A 12 16.04 -8.00 30.82
CA LEU A 12 17.00 -9.10 30.91
C LEU A 12 16.22 -10.42 30.99
N THR A 13 16.43 -11.29 30.00
CA THR A 13 15.76 -12.59 29.90
C THR A 13 16.71 -13.62 29.31
N ALA A 14 16.59 -14.88 29.76
CA ALA A 14 17.41 -15.98 29.27
C ALA A 14 16.53 -17.21 29.01
N SER A 15 16.43 -17.62 27.73
CA SER A 15 15.67 -18.82 27.35
C SER A 15 16.39 -20.11 27.74
N ALA A 16 17.72 -20.08 27.86
CA ALA A 16 18.57 -21.19 28.28
C ALA A 16 19.72 -20.61 29.12
N PRO A 17 19.51 -20.35 30.43
CA PRO A 17 20.54 -19.80 31.29
C PRO A 17 21.68 -20.79 31.47
N LEU A 18 22.88 -20.26 31.73
CA LEU A 18 24.07 -21.09 31.94
C LEU A 18 23.85 -22.03 33.15
N PRO A 19 24.17 -23.33 33.05
CA PRO A 19 24.07 -24.24 34.19
C PRO A 19 24.92 -23.74 35.36
N THR A 20 24.40 -23.86 36.57
CA THR A 20 25.13 -23.45 37.78
C THR A 20 25.74 -24.67 38.45
N LYS A 21 27.00 -24.56 38.86
CA LYS A 21 27.71 -25.63 39.55
C LYS A 21 27.24 -25.69 41.00
N VAL A 22 26.60 -26.79 41.38
CA VAL A 22 26.13 -27.02 42.75
C VAL A 22 26.95 -28.13 43.40
N ARG A 23 27.29 -27.94 44.68
CA ARG A 23 27.98 -28.94 45.50
C ARG A 23 26.93 -29.63 46.35
N LEU A 24 26.69 -30.91 46.11
CA LEU A 24 25.78 -31.72 46.91
C LEU A 24 26.59 -32.42 48.00
N GLU A 25 26.30 -32.08 49.25
CA GLU A 25 26.90 -32.72 50.42
C GLU A 25 25.89 -33.72 50.99
N TYR A 26 26.26 -35.00 51.03
CA TYR A 26 25.46 -36.04 51.64
C TYR A 26 26.15 -36.52 52.93
N VAL A 27 25.36 -36.62 54.01
CA VAL A 27 25.80 -37.25 55.25
C VAL A 27 25.55 -38.74 55.13
N GLY A 28 26.61 -39.54 54.97
CA GLY A 28 26.50 -40.99 54.93
C GLY A 28 26.11 -41.59 56.29
N VAL A 29 25.60 -42.82 56.28
CA VAL A 29 25.13 -43.60 57.45
C VAL A 29 26.20 -43.81 58.55
N GLN A 30 27.48 -43.49 58.26
CA GLN A 30 28.62 -43.54 59.22
C GLN A 30 29.25 -42.16 59.53
N GLY A 31 28.60 -41.04 59.20
CA GLY A 31 29.13 -39.69 59.48
C GLY A 31 30.22 -39.21 58.51
N VAL A 32 30.52 -39.97 57.45
CA VAL A 32 31.42 -39.55 56.37
C VAL A 32 30.69 -38.56 55.45
N GLN A 33 31.21 -37.34 55.35
CA GLN A 33 30.72 -36.31 54.44
C GLN A 33 31.33 -36.54 53.06
N SER A 34 30.50 -36.79 52.06
CA SER A 34 30.93 -36.86 50.66
C SER A 34 30.30 -35.72 49.89
N ALA A 35 31.13 -35.01 49.12
CA ALA A 35 30.70 -33.87 48.32
C ALA A 35 30.93 -34.16 46.83
N THR A 36 29.87 -34.11 46.03
CA THR A 36 29.94 -34.27 44.58
C THR A 36 29.53 -32.97 43.91
N GLU A 37 30.30 -32.56 42.91
CA GLU A 37 30.00 -31.38 42.09
C GLU A 37 29.17 -31.79 40.88
N ILE A 38 28.00 -31.18 40.71
CA ILE A 38 27.09 -31.45 39.58
C ILE A 38 26.70 -30.13 38.93
N TRP A 39 26.53 -30.14 37.61
CA TRP A 39 25.99 -29.01 36.86
C TRP A 39 24.47 -29.10 36.85
N GLU A 40 23.80 -28.13 37.48
CA GLU A 40 22.34 -28.07 37.52
C GLU A 40 21.82 -27.11 36.44
N PRO A 41 20.93 -27.56 35.54
CA PRO A 41 20.30 -26.68 34.56
C PRO A 41 19.38 -25.69 35.27
N GLN A 42 19.51 -24.41 34.95
CA GLN A 42 18.66 -23.36 35.50
C GLN A 42 17.34 -23.26 34.73
N PRO A 43 16.21 -23.00 35.40
CA PRO A 43 14.94 -22.81 34.71
C PRO A 43 14.97 -21.55 33.84
N PRO A 44 14.25 -21.54 32.70
CA PRO A 44 14.24 -20.40 31.78
C PRO A 44 13.70 -19.13 32.47
N GLN A 45 14.41 -18.01 32.31
CA GLN A 45 14.09 -16.72 32.91
C GLN A 45 13.33 -15.83 31.91
N VAL A 46 12.08 -16.20 31.59
CA VAL A 46 11.25 -15.52 30.56
C VAL A 46 10.04 -14.76 31.12
N GLN A 47 9.83 -14.81 32.44
CA GLN A 47 8.62 -14.27 33.06
C GLN A 47 8.48 -12.74 32.89
N ALA A 48 9.57 -12.00 33.05
CA ALA A 48 9.59 -10.54 32.85
C ALA A 48 9.25 -10.16 31.40
N LEU A 49 9.78 -10.91 30.42
CA LEU A 49 9.45 -10.71 29.00
C LEU A 49 7.98 -10.97 28.73
N LYS A 50 7.44 -12.09 29.25
CA LYS A 50 6.02 -12.44 29.10
C LYS A 50 5.11 -11.35 29.64
N GLN A 51 5.41 -10.83 30.84
CA GLN A 51 4.61 -9.78 31.45
C GLN A 51 4.62 -8.51 30.60
N LYS A 52 5.80 -8.07 30.13
CA LYS A 52 5.87 -6.89 29.25
C LYS A 52 5.10 -7.08 27.96
N ILE A 53 5.19 -8.24 27.32
CA ILE A 53 4.42 -8.52 26.09
C ILE A 53 2.92 -8.40 26.37
N LEU A 54 2.43 -8.95 27.49
CA LEU A 54 1.03 -8.85 27.88
C LEU A 54 0.62 -7.40 28.17
N ASP A 55 1.47 -6.63 28.85
CA ASP A 55 1.22 -5.22 29.13
C ASP A 55 1.12 -4.40 27.83
N LEU A 56 2.02 -4.64 26.87
CA LEU A 56 2.00 -4.02 25.55
C LEU A 56 0.77 -4.43 24.74
N LEU A 57 0.37 -5.70 24.78
CA LEU A 57 -0.84 -6.16 24.10
C LEU A 57 -2.11 -5.57 24.74
N ASN A 58 -2.14 -5.37 26.05
CA ASN A 58 -3.26 -4.73 26.72
C ASN A 58 -3.37 -3.24 26.36
N GLN A 59 -2.24 -2.56 26.17
CA GLN A 59 -2.19 -1.13 25.85
C GLN A 59 -2.42 -0.87 24.36
N GLU A 60 -1.70 -1.57 23.48
CA GLU A 60 -1.64 -1.29 22.03
C GLU A 60 -2.15 -2.45 21.16
N GLY A 61 -2.50 -3.60 21.74
CA GLY A 61 -2.82 -4.81 20.99
C GLY A 61 -4.00 -4.67 20.03
N LYS A 62 -4.98 -3.82 20.35
CA LYS A 62 -6.10 -3.50 19.44
C LYS A 62 -5.61 -2.78 18.18
N ALA A 63 -4.74 -1.79 18.33
CA ALA A 63 -4.17 -1.05 17.21
C ALA A 63 -3.25 -1.96 16.37
N LEU A 64 -2.42 -2.78 17.02
CA LEU A 64 -1.58 -3.79 16.35
C LEU A 64 -2.42 -4.76 15.51
N LEU A 65 -3.49 -5.31 16.09
CA LEU A 65 -4.37 -6.25 15.42
C LEU A 65 -5.09 -5.57 14.24
N ALA A 66 -5.60 -4.36 14.43
CA ALA A 66 -6.28 -3.60 13.38
C ALA A 66 -5.33 -3.27 12.23
N ILE A 67 -4.11 -2.79 12.51
CA ILE A 67 -3.09 -2.51 11.49
C ILE A 67 -2.72 -3.79 10.74
N ASN A 68 -2.53 -4.92 11.43
CA ASN A 68 -2.19 -6.17 10.77
C ASN A 68 -3.33 -6.69 9.87
N ALA A 69 -4.59 -6.58 10.32
CA ALA A 69 -5.76 -6.92 9.51
C ALA A 69 -5.91 -5.99 8.30
N LEU A 70 -5.72 -4.68 8.48
CA LEU A 70 -5.76 -3.68 7.40
C LEU A 70 -4.61 -3.88 6.41
N ARG A 71 -3.44 -4.31 6.86
CA ARG A 71 -2.33 -4.68 5.97
C ARG A 71 -2.70 -5.87 5.08
N ALA A 72 -3.22 -6.94 5.66
CA ALA A 72 -3.70 -8.09 4.90
C ALA A 72 -4.83 -7.70 3.93
N LEU A 73 -5.75 -6.82 4.37
CA LEU A 73 -6.80 -6.29 3.51
C LEU A 73 -6.24 -5.46 2.35
N ALA A 74 -5.20 -4.67 2.58
CA ALA A 74 -4.54 -3.89 1.53
C ALA A 74 -3.90 -4.79 0.47
N GLU A 75 -3.22 -5.86 0.89
CA GLU A 75 -2.64 -6.86 -0.03
C GLU A 75 -3.70 -7.55 -0.89
N VAL A 76 -4.82 -7.95 -0.28
CA VAL A 76 -5.95 -8.54 -1.01
C VAL A 76 -6.59 -7.51 -1.96
N GLN A 77 -6.71 -6.25 -1.55
CA GLN A 77 -7.22 -5.17 -2.41
C GLN A 77 -6.33 -4.97 -3.64
N ASP A 78 -5.01 -4.95 -3.46
CA ASP A 78 -4.04 -4.83 -4.55
C ASP A 78 -4.19 -5.99 -5.55
N GLU A 79 -4.31 -7.22 -5.05
CA GLU A 79 -4.48 -8.39 -5.91
C GLU A 79 -5.83 -8.38 -6.66
N VAL A 80 -6.91 -7.98 -6.00
CA VAL A 80 -8.24 -7.87 -6.64
C VAL A 80 -8.24 -6.81 -7.73
N ILE A 81 -7.61 -5.66 -7.48
CA ILE A 81 -7.48 -4.59 -8.48
C ILE A 81 -6.65 -5.07 -9.67
N ASP A 82 -5.51 -5.72 -9.42
CA ASP A 82 -4.67 -6.26 -10.49
C ASP A 82 -5.40 -7.33 -11.32
N ARG A 83 -6.17 -8.22 -10.68
CA ARG A 83 -7.01 -9.20 -11.38
C ARG A 83 -8.10 -8.53 -12.22
N ASN A 84 -8.72 -7.46 -11.72
CA ASN A 84 -9.72 -6.71 -12.47
C ASN A 84 -9.10 -5.96 -13.66
N LEU A 85 -7.92 -5.38 -13.51
CA LEU A 85 -7.18 -4.74 -14.58
C LEU A 85 -6.74 -5.75 -15.66
N GLN A 86 -6.40 -6.99 -15.27
CA GLN A 86 -6.09 -8.07 -16.21
C GLN A 86 -7.30 -8.55 -17.02
N LYS A 87 -8.51 -8.46 -16.45
CA LYS A 87 -9.77 -8.79 -17.17
C LYS A 87 -10.16 -7.73 -18.19
N MET A 88 -9.65 -6.50 -18.06
CA MET A 88 -9.84 -5.49 -19.09
C MET A 88 -9.03 -5.89 -20.34
N PRO A 89 -9.53 -5.60 -21.56
CA PRO A 89 -8.75 -5.85 -22.76
C PRO A 89 -7.40 -5.16 -22.62
N ARG A 90 -6.32 -5.77 -23.14
CA ARG A 90 -4.96 -5.23 -23.03
C ARG A 90 -4.98 -3.75 -23.36
N LEU A 91 -4.23 -2.95 -22.61
CA LEU A 91 -4.15 -1.49 -22.79
C LEU A 91 -3.99 -1.12 -24.28
N ARG A 92 -3.15 -1.88 -24.98
CA ARG A 92 -2.90 -1.73 -26.43
C ARG A 92 -4.11 -2.02 -27.32
N SER A 93 -4.96 -3.00 -26.99
CA SER A 93 -6.18 -3.28 -27.76
C SER A 93 -7.29 -2.26 -27.47
N LEU A 94 -7.41 -1.79 -26.22
CA LEU A 94 -8.35 -0.71 -25.88
C LEU A 94 -7.95 0.60 -26.55
N SER A 95 -6.67 1.00 -26.45
CA SER A 95 -6.18 2.21 -27.11
C SER A 95 -6.36 2.13 -28.62
N ALA A 96 -6.11 0.96 -29.23
CA ALA A 96 -6.29 0.75 -30.66
C ALA A 96 -7.77 0.81 -31.07
N LEU A 97 -8.69 0.30 -30.23
CA LEU A 97 -10.13 0.37 -30.50
C LEU A 97 -10.63 1.82 -30.41
N VAL A 98 -10.28 2.54 -29.35
CA VAL A 98 -10.67 3.96 -29.20
C VAL A 98 -10.06 4.80 -30.32
N PHE A 99 -8.78 4.59 -30.64
CA PHE A 99 -8.14 5.23 -31.79
C PHE A 99 -8.84 4.91 -33.11
N ALA A 100 -9.20 3.64 -33.36
CA ALA A 100 -9.89 3.24 -34.58
C ALA A 100 -11.28 3.90 -34.68
N LEU A 101 -12.03 3.96 -33.58
CA LEU A 101 -13.31 4.64 -33.53
C LEU A 101 -13.17 6.14 -33.82
N GLU A 102 -12.20 6.81 -33.20
CA GLU A 102 -11.95 8.23 -33.44
C GLU A 102 -11.44 8.51 -34.85
N ALA A 103 -10.55 7.68 -35.40
CA ALA A 103 -10.05 7.83 -36.76
C ALA A 103 -11.16 7.61 -37.81
N ILE A 104 -12.06 6.66 -37.57
CA ILE A 104 -13.24 6.43 -38.42
C ILE A 104 -14.20 7.63 -38.31
N ALA A 105 -14.45 8.13 -37.10
CA ALA A 105 -15.27 9.32 -36.87
C ALA A 105 -14.71 10.53 -37.64
N LEU A 106 -13.40 10.75 -37.56
CA LEU A 106 -12.71 11.83 -38.25
C LEU A 106 -12.79 11.71 -39.78
N GLY A 107 -12.67 10.49 -40.30
CA GLY A 107 -12.68 10.23 -41.74
C GLY A 107 -14.08 10.32 -42.38
N LEU A 108 -15.14 10.14 -41.60
CA LEU A 108 -16.54 10.16 -42.08
C LEU A 108 -17.23 11.51 -41.90
N ALA A 109 -16.70 12.41 -41.07
CA ALA A 109 -17.36 13.66 -40.74
C ALA A 109 -17.31 14.67 -41.91
N PRO A 110 -18.47 15.09 -42.48
CA PRO A 110 -18.50 15.99 -43.63
C PRO A 110 -18.26 17.47 -43.27
N SER A 111 -18.31 17.81 -41.98
CA SER A 111 -18.09 19.18 -41.49
C SER A 111 -17.39 19.18 -40.13
N PHE A 112 -16.60 20.22 -39.88
CA PHE A 112 -15.82 20.41 -38.66
C PHE A 112 -16.67 20.35 -37.38
N TRP A 113 -17.85 20.96 -37.38
CA TRP A 113 -18.73 20.95 -36.21
C TRP A 113 -19.28 19.55 -35.90
N LEU A 114 -19.52 18.73 -36.92
CA LEU A 114 -19.97 17.35 -36.73
C LEU A 114 -18.83 16.47 -36.20
N ASP A 115 -17.62 16.69 -36.71
CA ASP A 115 -16.40 15.98 -36.33
C ASP A 115 -16.07 16.18 -34.84
N THR A 116 -16.00 17.44 -34.42
CA THR A 116 -15.75 17.84 -33.04
C THR A 116 -16.82 17.31 -32.08
N ALA A 117 -18.09 17.32 -32.48
CA ALA A 117 -19.18 16.76 -31.68
C ALA A 117 -19.05 15.24 -31.52
N LEU A 118 -18.66 14.52 -32.57
CA LEU A 118 -18.53 13.05 -32.55
C LEU A 118 -17.33 12.61 -31.72
N SER A 119 -16.17 13.26 -31.86
CA SER A 119 -15.00 13.01 -31.02
C SER A 119 -15.28 13.34 -29.56
N ALA A 120 -15.95 14.46 -29.27
CA ALA A 120 -16.35 14.82 -27.91
C ALA A 120 -17.29 13.77 -27.29
N ALA A 121 -18.24 13.23 -28.08
CA ALA A 121 -19.16 12.19 -27.62
C ALA A 121 -18.43 10.87 -27.30
N ILE A 122 -17.50 10.45 -28.14
CA ILE A 122 -16.67 9.25 -27.91
C ILE A 122 -15.83 9.42 -26.64
N ASN A 123 -15.15 10.56 -26.50
CA ASN A 123 -14.34 10.85 -25.32
C ASN A 123 -15.16 10.91 -24.04
N LEU A 124 -16.34 11.53 -24.07
CA LEU A 124 -17.25 11.58 -22.92
C LEU A 124 -17.73 10.19 -22.51
N LEU A 125 -18.08 9.33 -23.47
CA LEU A 125 -18.47 7.94 -23.20
C LEU A 125 -17.33 7.14 -22.55
N VAL A 126 -16.11 7.26 -23.08
CA VAL A 126 -14.92 6.61 -22.49
C VAL A 126 -14.69 7.12 -21.08
N ALA A 127 -14.75 8.44 -20.87
CA ALA A 127 -14.54 9.07 -19.58
C ALA A 127 -15.59 8.64 -18.55
N LEU A 128 -16.86 8.56 -18.94
CA LEU A 128 -17.95 8.10 -18.08
C LEU A 128 -17.81 6.62 -17.73
N LEU A 129 -17.50 5.78 -18.72
CA LEU A 129 -17.32 4.34 -18.50
C LEU A 129 -16.15 4.06 -17.56
N TRP A 130 -15.06 4.81 -17.69
CA TRP A 130 -13.87 4.65 -16.85
C TRP A 130 -14.09 5.16 -15.43
N THR A 131 -14.68 6.35 -15.27
CA THR A 131 -14.97 6.89 -13.93
C THR A 131 -15.94 6.05 -13.13
N GLN A 132 -16.88 5.35 -13.79
CA GLN A 132 -17.80 4.45 -13.10
C GLN A 132 -17.20 3.07 -12.77
N ARG A 133 -16.26 2.59 -13.58
CA ARG A 133 -15.72 1.21 -13.47
C ARG A 133 -14.41 1.12 -12.70
N LEU A 134 -13.65 2.21 -12.60
CA LEU A 134 -12.31 2.23 -12.01
C LEU A 134 -12.28 3.03 -10.71
N PRO A 135 -11.62 2.54 -9.65
CA PRO A 135 -11.36 3.31 -8.46
C PRO A 135 -10.23 4.31 -8.76
N LEU A 136 -10.61 5.52 -9.19
CA LEU A 136 -9.69 6.61 -9.51
C LEU A 136 -9.41 7.49 -8.29
N SER A 137 -8.22 8.08 -8.23
CA SER A 137 -7.86 9.00 -7.15
C SER A 137 -8.74 10.25 -7.13
N ASN A 138 -8.90 10.84 -8.32
CA ASN A 138 -9.71 12.03 -8.55
C ASN A 138 -10.43 11.89 -9.90
N PRO A 139 -11.69 11.42 -9.92
CA PRO A 139 -12.42 11.22 -11.18
C PRO A 139 -12.60 12.54 -11.94
N ALA A 140 -12.79 13.66 -11.23
CA ALA A 140 -12.93 14.98 -11.86
C ALA A 140 -11.66 15.44 -12.62
N LEU A 141 -10.46 15.16 -12.09
CA LEU A 141 -9.21 15.49 -12.77
C LEU A 141 -9.04 14.68 -14.04
N TRP A 142 -9.36 13.39 -13.99
CA TRP A 142 -9.31 12.51 -15.16
C TRP A 142 -10.36 12.87 -16.22
N LEU A 143 -11.58 13.21 -15.80
CA LEU A 143 -12.60 13.77 -16.70
C LEU A 143 -12.09 15.05 -17.37
N GLY A 144 -11.54 15.97 -16.59
CA GLY A 144 -10.97 17.22 -17.10
C GLY A 144 -9.81 16.98 -18.08
N ALA A 145 -8.93 16.02 -17.82
CA ALA A 145 -7.83 15.66 -18.71
C ALA A 145 -8.32 15.07 -20.04
N ILE A 146 -9.32 14.18 -20.01
CA ILE A 146 -9.90 13.57 -21.21
C ILE A 146 -10.65 14.64 -22.03
N LEU A 147 -11.49 15.45 -21.37
CA LEU A 147 -12.21 16.54 -22.03
C LEU A 147 -11.27 17.64 -22.55
N GLY A 148 -10.22 17.96 -21.81
CA GLY A 148 -9.18 18.90 -22.24
C GLY A 148 -8.42 18.40 -23.45
N ASN A 149 -8.09 17.11 -23.51
CA ASN A 149 -7.48 16.49 -24.69
C ASN A 149 -8.41 16.56 -25.91
N ALA A 150 -9.71 16.28 -25.73
CA ALA A 150 -10.72 16.39 -26.77
C ALA A 150 -10.94 17.83 -27.26
N LEU A 151 -10.80 18.82 -26.38
CA LEU A 151 -10.85 20.22 -26.78
C LEU A 151 -9.60 20.61 -27.58
N LEU A 152 -8.43 20.13 -27.16
CA LEU A 152 -7.17 20.38 -27.87
C LEU A 152 -7.18 19.75 -29.27
N THR A 153 -7.66 18.51 -29.43
CA THR A 153 -7.81 17.87 -30.76
C THR A 153 -8.72 18.69 -31.66
N ALA A 154 -9.85 19.19 -31.16
CA ALA A 154 -10.76 20.04 -31.89
C ALA A 154 -10.12 21.38 -32.33
N THR A 155 -9.32 22.00 -31.47
CA THR A 155 -8.65 23.28 -31.79
C THR A 155 -7.53 23.12 -32.81
N TRP A 156 -6.72 22.06 -32.71
CA TRP A 156 -5.66 21.76 -33.68
C TRP A 156 -6.20 21.26 -35.02
N GLY A 157 -7.46 20.85 -35.03
CA GLY A 157 -8.14 20.33 -36.21
C GLY A 157 -8.50 21.34 -37.28
N LEU A 158 -8.31 22.63 -37.02
CA LEU A 158 -8.57 23.70 -37.97
C LEU A 158 -7.56 23.73 -39.14
N GLU A 159 -6.39 23.09 -39.03
CA GLU A 159 -5.34 23.13 -40.06
C GLU A 159 -5.14 21.82 -40.85
N ALA A 160 -5.28 20.64 -40.24
CA ALA A 160 -5.16 19.36 -40.96
C ALA A 160 -5.76 18.16 -40.20
N GLN A 161 -6.43 17.24 -40.90
CA GLN A 161 -6.93 15.99 -40.32
C GLN A 161 -5.80 15.02 -39.91
N LEU A 162 -4.67 15.03 -40.63
CA LEU A 162 -3.52 14.15 -40.36
C LEU A 162 -2.83 14.45 -39.02
N THR A 163 -2.76 15.73 -38.62
CA THR A 163 -2.14 16.14 -37.35
C THR A 163 -3.01 15.73 -36.16
N GLN A 164 -4.34 15.77 -36.32
CA GLN A 164 -5.29 15.27 -35.32
C GLN A 164 -5.12 13.76 -35.08
N ILE A 165 -5.08 12.97 -36.16
CA ILE A 165 -4.89 11.51 -36.07
C ILE A 165 -3.57 11.18 -35.39
N ALA A 166 -2.49 11.89 -35.73
CA ALA A 166 -1.18 11.70 -35.10
C ALA A 166 -1.21 12.04 -33.60
N TRP A 167 -1.89 13.12 -33.20
CA TRP A 167 -2.02 13.52 -31.81
C TRP A 167 -2.84 12.53 -30.98
N VAL A 168 -3.96 12.03 -31.50
CA VAL A 168 -4.78 11.00 -30.86
C VAL A 168 -3.98 9.71 -30.67
N ALA A 169 -3.22 9.30 -31.69
CA ALA A 169 -2.40 8.09 -31.65
C ALA A 169 -1.35 8.11 -30.52
N ILE A 170 -0.85 9.29 -30.13
CA ILE A 170 0.12 9.46 -29.05
C ILE A 170 -0.56 9.64 -27.70
N SER A 171 -1.59 10.49 -27.65
CA SER A 171 -2.18 10.94 -26.38
C SER A 171 -3.02 9.86 -25.69
N ILE A 172 -3.81 9.07 -26.42
CA ILE A 172 -4.62 7.99 -25.84
C ILE A 172 -3.79 6.92 -25.13
N PRO A 173 -2.77 6.29 -25.74
CA PRO A 173 -1.97 5.30 -25.02
C PRO A 173 -1.22 5.90 -23.83
N PHE A 174 -0.77 7.16 -23.93
CA PHE A 174 -0.12 7.86 -22.82
C PHE A 174 -1.09 8.07 -21.63
N MET A 175 -2.29 8.58 -21.89
CA MET A 175 -3.31 8.78 -20.86
C MET A 175 -3.74 7.46 -20.22
N LEU A 176 -3.93 6.42 -21.03
CA LEU A 176 -4.31 5.09 -20.56
C LEU A 176 -3.22 4.47 -19.65
N GLN A 177 -1.94 4.65 -19.99
CA GLN A 177 -0.83 4.20 -19.16
C GLN A 177 -0.77 4.95 -17.83
N ARG A 178 -0.96 6.28 -17.85
CA ARG A 178 -1.01 7.10 -16.64
C ARG A 178 -2.21 6.76 -15.76
N LEU A 179 -3.36 6.49 -16.34
CA LEU A 179 -4.56 6.06 -15.63
C LEU A 179 -4.32 4.72 -14.91
N HIS A 180 -3.67 3.77 -15.58
CA HIS A 180 -3.34 2.48 -14.98
C HIS A 180 -2.42 2.64 -13.75
N LEU A 181 -1.43 3.55 -13.84
CA LEU A 181 -0.55 3.87 -12.71
C LEU A 181 -1.32 4.52 -11.56
N ASP A 182 -2.27 5.41 -11.86
CA ASP A 182 -3.10 6.07 -10.84
C ASP A 182 -4.05 5.09 -10.13
N VAL A 183 -4.69 4.18 -10.87
CA VAL A 183 -5.55 3.13 -10.27
C VAL A 183 -4.73 2.23 -9.33
N ARG A 184 -3.49 1.90 -9.72
CA ARG A 184 -2.57 1.11 -8.88
C ARG A 184 -2.07 1.88 -7.66
N SER A 185 -1.75 3.16 -7.80
CA SER A 185 -1.25 3.96 -6.68
C SER A 185 -2.35 4.30 -5.68
N TYR A 186 -3.60 4.45 -6.15
CA TYR A 186 -4.75 4.79 -5.32
C TYR A 186 -5.37 3.60 -4.59
N SER A 187 -4.92 2.37 -4.88
CA SER A 187 -5.41 1.17 -4.18
C SER A 187 -5.30 1.34 -2.66
N GLY A 188 -6.44 1.22 -1.97
CA GLY A 188 -6.51 1.34 -0.52
C GLY A 188 -6.37 2.74 0.08
N TRP A 189 -6.23 3.82 -0.71
CA TRP A 189 -6.10 5.21 -0.22
C TRP A 189 -7.40 6.03 -0.26
N GLY A 190 -8.53 5.40 -0.61
CA GLY A 190 -9.85 6.05 -0.54
C GLY A 190 -10.32 6.33 0.89
N LYS A 191 -11.42 7.07 1.03
CA LYS A 191 -12.02 7.48 2.32
C LYS A 191 -12.18 6.33 3.34
N ASN A 192 -12.49 5.12 2.84
CA ASN A 192 -12.61 3.90 3.64
C ASN A 192 -11.59 2.83 3.21
N GLY A 193 -10.50 3.24 2.57
CA GLY A 193 -9.46 2.36 2.08
C GLY A 193 -8.59 1.84 3.22
N ALA A 194 -8.06 0.63 3.06
CA ALA A 194 -7.32 -0.04 4.13
C ALA A 194 -6.06 0.75 4.56
N ARG A 195 -5.36 1.40 3.61
CA ARG A 195 -4.18 2.24 3.88
C ARG A 195 -4.57 3.56 4.55
N SER A 196 -5.69 4.15 4.17
CA SER A 196 -6.21 5.37 4.82
C SER A 196 -6.61 5.11 6.28
N LEU A 197 -7.34 4.02 6.55
CA LEU A 197 -7.70 3.63 7.92
C LEU A 197 -6.48 3.28 8.77
N MET A 198 -5.48 2.63 8.16
CA MET A 198 -4.22 2.34 8.84
C MET A 198 -3.49 3.62 9.23
N GLN A 199 -3.47 4.61 8.34
CA GLN A 199 -2.91 5.93 8.64
C GLN A 199 -3.68 6.64 9.76
N ASP A 200 -5.02 6.60 9.72
CA ASP A 200 -5.86 7.22 10.76
C ASP A 200 -5.61 6.59 12.13
N ILE A 201 -5.54 5.25 12.22
CA ILE A 201 -5.16 4.56 13.46
C ILE A 201 -3.77 4.99 13.92
N LEU A 202 -2.79 5.06 13.03
CA LEU A 202 -1.43 5.50 13.39
C LEU A 202 -1.39 6.95 13.90
N GLN A 203 -2.24 7.83 13.39
CA GLN A 203 -2.34 9.22 13.82
C GLN A 203 -3.07 9.39 15.16
N GLN A 204 -3.97 8.47 15.50
CA GLN A 204 -4.70 8.46 16.77
C GLN A 204 -3.90 7.81 17.91
N LEU A 205 -2.75 7.20 17.63
CA LEU A 205 -1.90 6.61 18.64
C LEU A 205 -1.24 7.68 19.52
N PRO A 206 -1.10 7.41 20.84
CA PRO A 206 -0.37 8.30 21.74
C PRO A 206 1.09 8.52 21.31
N ASP A 207 1.65 9.69 21.60
CA ASP A 207 3.07 10.01 21.30
C ASP A 207 4.06 9.07 22.02
N ASN A 208 3.65 8.51 23.16
CA ASN A 208 4.45 7.55 23.90
C ASN A 208 4.31 6.10 23.39
N SER A 209 3.53 5.86 22.32
CA SER A 209 3.34 4.54 21.75
C SER A 209 4.59 4.01 21.05
N ILE A 210 4.80 2.70 21.11
CA ILE A 210 5.89 2.04 20.36
C ILE A 210 5.60 2.08 18.87
N LEU A 211 4.33 1.88 18.48
CA LEU A 211 3.90 1.90 17.08
C LEU A 211 4.13 3.25 16.41
N SER A 212 3.85 4.37 17.08
CA SER A 212 4.10 5.72 16.54
C SER A 212 5.60 5.98 16.33
N ARG A 213 6.44 5.57 17.29
CA ARG A 213 7.91 5.62 17.16
C ARG A 213 8.43 4.81 15.97
N ILE A 214 7.93 3.58 15.78
CA ILE A 214 8.33 2.73 14.65
C ILE A 214 7.92 3.37 13.31
N ALA A 215 6.69 3.87 13.22
CA ALA A 215 6.20 4.54 12.02
C ALA A 215 7.06 5.77 11.66
N LEU A 216 7.46 6.55 12.66
CA LEU A 216 8.33 7.70 12.49
C LEU A 216 9.72 7.29 11.98
N MET A 217 10.31 6.22 12.53
CA MET A 217 11.60 5.69 12.06
C MET A 217 11.57 5.24 10.60
N LEU A 218 10.51 4.53 10.20
CA LEU A 218 10.32 4.12 8.81
C LEU A 218 10.23 5.33 7.88
N LYS A 219 9.48 6.37 8.28
CA LYS A 219 9.35 7.60 7.51
C LYS A 219 10.69 8.32 7.36
N SER A 220 11.48 8.43 8.42
CA SER A 220 12.81 9.07 8.35
C SER A 220 13.80 8.27 7.50
N ALA A 221 13.79 6.94 7.59
CA ALA A 221 14.69 6.08 6.82
C ALA A 221 14.42 6.14 5.31
N VAL A 222 13.15 6.30 4.93
CA VAL A 222 12.73 6.49 3.53
C VAL A 222 13.11 7.88 3.02
N ALA A 223 13.02 8.93 3.84
CA ALA A 223 13.35 10.30 3.44
C ALA A 223 14.85 10.54 3.20
N THR A 224 15.73 9.69 3.73
CA THR A 224 17.19 9.75 3.54
C THR A 224 17.70 8.98 2.31
N LYS A 225 16.81 8.40 1.50
CA LYS A 225 17.14 7.74 0.23
C LYS A 225 16.67 8.57 -0.96
#